data_AF-A0A355GLJ1-F1
#
_entry.id   AF-A0A355GLJ1-F1
#
_cell.length_a   1.000
_cell.length_b   1.000
_cell.length_c   1.000
_cell.angle_alpha   90.00
_cell.angle_beta   90.00
_cell.angle_gamma   90.00
#
_symmetry.space_group_name_H-M   'P 1'
#
loop_
_entity.id
_entity.type
_entity.pdbx_description
1 polymer ?
#
loop_
_entity_poly.entity_id
_entity_poly.type
_entity_poly.pdbx_seq_one_letter_code
_entity_poly.pdbx_strand_id
1 'polypeptide(L)'
;ITSVNEDSGGYYGDGTDVFPASSLLVEGTDYVLRKDDATNTEVSKSGILYRIGKAWPRPYSRLRGQLASAPGLGLGNIKVVYVAGWATVPADITFAANKLVTSMLASRKLQGRVESESIEDYSYTLAGADDEAKMLDSVKGSLARYKKVVI
;
A
#
# COMPACT_ATOMS: atom_id res chain seq x y z
N ILE A 1 8.45 7.38 8.16
CA ILE A 1 7.51 7.79 9.22
C ILE A 1 7.90 9.19 9.63
N THR A 2 6.92 10.08 9.83
CA THR A 2 7.15 11.49 10.15
C THR A 2 7.00 11.74 11.64
N SER A 3 5.98 11.15 12.27
CA SER A 3 5.82 11.19 13.72
C SER A 3 5.00 10.00 14.22
N VAL A 4 5.27 9.60 15.46
CA VAL A 4 4.45 8.64 16.20
C VAL A 4 4.12 9.27 17.55
N ASN A 5 2.83 9.32 17.88
CA ASN A 5 2.34 9.87 19.13
C ASN A 5 1.58 8.78 19.91
N GLU A 6 1.83 8.71 21.21
CA GLU A 6 1.18 7.78 22.14
C GLU A 6 0.37 8.55 23.17
N ASP A 7 -0.94 8.38 23.17
CA ASP A 7 -1.85 9.04 24.09
C ASP A 7 -2.97 8.09 24.52
N SER A 8 -3.00 7.72 25.81
CA SER A 8 -4.01 6.81 26.35
C SER A 8 -5.44 7.39 26.32
N GLY A 9 -5.57 8.73 26.28
CA GLY A 9 -6.83 9.45 26.08
C GLY A 9 -7.14 9.75 24.62
N GLY A 10 -6.42 9.11 23.70
CA GLY A 10 -6.47 9.39 22.26
C GLY A 10 -7.88 9.28 21.66
N TYR A 11 -8.64 8.26 22.06
CA TYR A 11 -10.01 7.96 21.59
C TYR A 11 -10.24 8.23 20.10
N TYR A 12 -9.34 7.72 19.24
CA TYR A 12 -9.41 7.87 17.78
C TYR A 12 -9.32 9.32 17.25
N GLY A 13 -8.91 10.28 18.07
CA GLY A 13 -8.85 11.69 17.70
C GLY A 13 -9.94 12.57 18.31
N ASP A 14 -10.92 11.98 19.02
CA ASP A 14 -12.12 12.70 19.51
C ASP A 14 -12.04 13.11 21.00
N GLY A 15 -10.91 12.88 21.68
CA GLY A 15 -10.69 13.37 23.04
C GLY A 15 -10.55 14.89 23.15
N THR A 16 -10.53 15.42 24.37
CA THR A 16 -10.24 16.85 24.63
C THR A 16 -8.75 16.98 24.91
N ASP A 17 -7.98 17.51 23.95
CA ASP A 17 -6.50 17.59 23.94
C ASP A 17 -5.76 16.29 23.54
N VAL A 18 -6.05 15.82 22.33
CA VAL A 18 -5.57 14.54 21.80
C VAL A 18 -4.19 14.66 21.16
N PHE A 19 -3.28 13.75 21.51
CA PHE A 19 -1.92 13.68 20.96
C PHE A 19 -1.15 15.01 21.07
N PRO A 20 -0.98 15.57 22.29
CA PRO A 20 -0.21 16.80 22.49
C PRO A 20 1.26 16.61 22.10
N ALA A 21 2.02 17.69 21.92
CA ALA A 21 3.43 17.57 21.50
C ALA A 21 4.31 16.74 22.48
N SER A 22 3.93 16.68 23.76
CA SER A 22 4.58 15.84 24.77
C SER A 22 4.35 14.33 24.59
N SER A 23 3.33 13.93 23.83
CA SER A 23 3.04 12.53 23.48
C SER A 23 3.92 11.98 22.35
N LEU A 24 4.78 12.83 21.77
CA LEU A 24 5.65 12.47 20.66
C LEU A 24 6.71 11.48 21.11
N LEU A 25 6.79 10.36 20.39
CA LEU A 25 7.79 9.32 20.62
C LEU A 25 9.01 9.55 19.73
N VAL A 26 10.18 9.16 20.24
CA VAL A 26 11.46 9.27 19.54
C VAL A 26 11.83 7.94 18.90
N GLU A 27 12.13 7.96 17.60
CA GLU A 27 12.62 6.79 16.86
C GLU A 27 13.99 6.35 17.40
N GLY A 28 14.19 5.04 17.58
CA GLY A 28 15.42 4.45 18.11
C GLY A 28 15.50 4.45 19.63
N THR A 29 14.76 5.31 20.33
CA THR A 29 14.66 5.28 21.80
C THR A 29 13.40 4.59 22.26
N ASP A 30 12.24 5.05 21.76
CA ASP A 30 10.96 4.57 22.26
C ASP A 30 10.28 3.61 21.28
N TYR A 31 10.55 3.72 19.98
CA TYR A 31 10.04 2.79 18.98
C TYR A 31 11.06 2.54 17.86
N VAL A 32 10.88 1.43 17.14
CA VAL A 32 11.60 1.13 15.90
C VAL A 32 10.62 0.66 14.82
N LEU A 33 10.82 1.13 13.60
CA LEU A 33 10.15 0.59 12.43
C LEU A 33 10.92 -0.64 11.95
N ARG A 34 10.27 -1.81 11.96
CA ARG A 34 10.80 -2.96 11.24
C ARG A 34 10.63 -2.72 9.75
N LYS A 35 11.75 -2.56 9.06
CA LYS A 35 11.84 -2.53 7.61
C LYS A 35 12.24 -3.93 7.17
N ASP A 36 11.43 -4.58 6.33
CA ASP A 36 11.77 -5.93 5.84
C ASP A 36 12.88 -5.89 4.78
N ASP A 37 12.86 -4.89 3.90
CA ASP A 37 13.89 -4.64 2.90
C ASP A 37 14.33 -3.17 3.00
N ALA A 38 15.58 -2.94 3.39
CA ALA A 38 16.11 -1.62 3.76
C ALA A 38 16.67 -0.82 2.56
N THR A 39 16.61 -1.39 1.36
CA THR A 39 17.15 -0.81 0.13
C THR A 39 16.08 0.04 -0.56
N ASN A 40 16.40 1.31 -0.87
CA ASN A 40 15.48 2.30 -1.47
C ASN A 40 14.86 1.90 -2.83
N THR A 41 15.28 0.76 -3.38
CA THR A 41 14.85 0.20 -4.66
C THR A 41 13.83 -0.94 -4.51
N GLU A 42 13.58 -1.42 -3.29
CA GLU A 42 12.76 -2.60 -3.03
C GLU A 42 11.45 -2.25 -2.33
N VAL A 43 10.44 -3.10 -2.56
CA VAL A 43 9.10 -2.94 -1.99
C VAL A 43 9.14 -3.37 -0.53
N SER A 44 9.04 -2.42 0.41
CA SER A 44 8.80 -2.79 1.81
C SER A 44 7.40 -3.40 1.94
N LYS A 45 7.33 -4.68 2.28
CA LYS A 45 6.05 -5.42 2.43
C LYS A 45 5.43 -5.27 3.81
N SER A 46 6.20 -4.80 4.79
CA SER A 46 5.72 -4.47 6.12
C SER A 46 6.13 -3.06 6.55
N GLY A 47 5.32 -2.53 7.46
CA GLY A 47 5.56 -1.27 8.15
C GLY A 47 5.14 -1.43 9.60
N ILE A 48 5.70 -2.43 10.28
CA ILE A 48 5.32 -2.76 11.66
C ILE A 48 6.16 -1.93 12.63
N LEU A 49 5.50 -1.20 13.51
CA LEU A 49 6.14 -0.46 14.59
C LEU A 49 6.25 -1.31 15.85
N TYR A 50 7.48 -1.45 16.33
CA TYR A 50 7.78 -2.11 17.59
C TYR A 50 8.09 -1.05 18.65
N ARG A 51 7.48 -1.23 19.82
CA ARG A 51 7.78 -0.44 21.01
C ARG A 51 9.05 -0.99 21.67
N ILE A 52 9.98 -0.12 22.02
CA ILE A 52 11.24 -0.50 22.65
C ILE A 52 11.06 -0.46 24.18
N GLY A 53 11.44 -1.54 24.86
CA GLY A 53 11.44 -1.62 26.33
C GLY A 53 10.07 -1.63 27.02
N LYS A 54 8.97 -1.43 26.28
CA LYS A 54 7.59 -1.42 26.79
C LYS A 54 6.64 -2.04 25.77
N ALA A 55 5.44 -2.42 26.21
CA ALA A 55 4.34 -2.74 25.31
C ALA A 55 3.58 -1.47 24.92
N TRP A 56 2.93 -1.47 23.76
CA TRP A 56 1.96 -0.45 23.42
C TRP A 56 0.86 -0.39 24.48
N PRO A 57 0.45 0.81 24.95
CA PRO A 57 -0.50 0.92 26.04
C PRO A 57 -1.81 0.25 25.67
N ARG A 58 -2.31 -0.58 26.58
CA ARG A 58 -3.61 -1.24 26.47
C ARG A 58 -4.34 -1.03 27.79
N PRO A 59 -5.49 -0.34 27.79
CA PRO A 59 -6.24 -0.14 29.02
C PRO A 59 -6.63 -1.50 29.59
N TYR A 60 -6.36 -1.72 30.88
CA TYR A 60 -6.79 -2.94 31.55
C TYR A 60 -8.31 -2.99 31.58
N SER A 61 -8.87 -4.14 31.20
CA SER A 61 -10.30 -4.38 31.25
C SER A 61 -10.57 -5.73 31.90
N ARG A 62 -11.60 -5.77 32.74
CA ARG A 62 -12.09 -7.00 33.34
C ARG A 62 -13.39 -7.40 32.65
N LEU A 63 -13.34 -8.48 31.89
CA LEU A 63 -14.54 -9.09 31.32
C LEU A 63 -15.41 -9.67 32.44
N ARG A 64 -16.74 -9.59 32.26
CA ARG A 64 -17.69 -10.21 33.20
C ARG A 64 -17.41 -11.71 33.30
N GLY A 65 -17.31 -12.23 34.52
CA GLY A 65 -17.01 -13.65 34.78
C GLY A 65 -15.53 -13.99 34.98
N GLN A 66 -14.61 -13.03 34.83
CA GLN A 66 -13.19 -13.22 35.16
C GLN A 66 -12.80 -12.51 36.45
N LEU A 67 -11.95 -13.16 37.26
CA LEU A 67 -11.44 -12.61 38.51
C LEU A 67 -10.20 -11.71 38.30
N ALA A 68 -9.38 -12.02 37.29
CA ALA A 68 -8.18 -11.27 36.95
C ALA A 68 -8.46 -10.24 35.84
N SER A 69 -7.77 -9.10 35.89
CA SER A 69 -7.81 -8.12 34.81
C SER A 69 -6.87 -8.54 33.69
N ALA A 70 -7.31 -8.40 32.43
CA ALA A 70 -6.49 -8.64 31.26
C ALA A 70 -6.21 -7.33 30.52
N PRO A 71 -5.13 -7.25 29.71
CA PRO A 71 -4.93 -6.13 28.80
C PRO A 71 -6.09 -6.05 27.81
N GLY A 72 -6.81 -4.93 27.78
CA GLY A 72 -7.90 -4.68 26.85
C GLY A 72 -7.42 -4.28 25.46
N LEU A 73 -8.36 -3.81 24.63
CA LEU A 73 -8.08 -3.29 23.29
C LEU A 73 -7.54 -1.86 23.37
N GLY A 74 -6.59 -1.51 22.47
CA GLY A 74 -6.17 -0.13 22.30
C GLY A 74 -7.30 0.70 21.70
N LEU A 75 -7.70 1.78 22.38
CA LEU A 75 -8.84 2.62 21.99
C LEU A 75 -8.37 3.84 21.18
N GLY A 76 -7.76 3.61 20.02
CA GLY A 76 -7.27 4.69 19.16
C GLY A 76 -6.24 5.58 19.84
N ASN A 77 -5.34 4.97 20.61
CA ASN A 77 -4.37 5.62 21.48
C ASN A 77 -2.98 5.83 20.86
N ILE A 78 -2.83 5.46 19.58
CA ILE A 78 -1.58 5.61 18.84
C ILE A 78 -1.91 6.31 17.54
N LYS A 79 -1.21 7.43 17.27
CA LYS A 79 -1.30 8.15 16.02
C LYS A 79 0.04 8.02 15.29
N VAL A 80 -0.03 7.59 14.03
CA VAL A 80 1.15 7.45 13.17
C VAL A 80 0.96 8.36 11.97
N VAL A 81 1.85 9.32 11.79
CA VAL A 81 1.94 10.15 10.58
C VAL A 81 3.10 9.63 9.75
N TYR A 82 2.83 9.29 8.49
CA TYR A 82 3.85 8.79 7.59
C TYR A 82 3.57 9.22 6.16
N VAL A 83 4.65 9.34 5.38
CA VAL A 83 4.57 9.48 3.94
C VAL A 83 4.69 8.09 3.33
N ALA A 84 3.69 7.70 2.55
CA ALA A 84 3.66 6.43 1.83
C ALA A 84 3.94 6.67 0.34
N GLY A 85 4.74 5.80 -0.27
CA GLY A 85 4.99 5.84 -1.71
C GLY A 85 6.47 5.69 -2.05
N TRP A 86 6.75 5.80 -3.34
CA TRP A 86 8.10 5.76 -3.89
C TRP A 86 8.67 7.18 -3.94
N ALA A 87 9.94 7.34 -3.54
CA ALA A 87 10.68 8.58 -3.82
C ALA A 87 10.88 8.77 -5.34
N THR A 88 11.26 7.68 -6.01
CA THR A 88 11.33 7.58 -7.47
C THR A 88 10.54 6.37 -7.91
N VAL A 89 9.52 6.55 -8.75
CA VAL A 89 8.69 5.44 -9.23
C VAL A 89 9.53 4.52 -10.12
N PRO A 90 9.55 3.19 -9.85
CA PRO A 90 10.24 2.22 -10.68
C PRO A 90 9.83 2.28 -12.15
N ALA A 91 10.80 2.08 -13.05
CA ALA A 91 10.59 2.14 -14.50
C ALA A 91 9.54 1.11 -15.00
N ASP A 92 9.45 -0.05 -14.35
CA ASP A 92 8.48 -1.09 -14.71
C ASP A 92 7.03 -0.62 -14.49
N ILE A 93 6.78 0.12 -13.40
CA ILE A 93 5.46 0.68 -13.08
C ILE A 93 5.10 1.80 -14.05
N THR A 94 6.05 2.69 -14.37
CA THR A 94 5.80 3.78 -15.34
C THR A 94 5.56 3.22 -16.73
N PHE A 95 6.32 2.21 -17.16
CA PHE A 95 6.11 1.50 -18.42
C PHE A 95 4.72 0.84 -18.46
N ALA A 96 4.34 0.11 -17.42
CA ALA A 96 3.02 -0.52 -17.32
C ALA A 96 1.88 0.49 -17.43
N ALA A 97 1.98 1.62 -16.72
CA ALA A 97 1.00 2.70 -16.76
C ALA A 97 0.90 3.31 -18.17
N ASN A 98 2.03 3.68 -18.77
CA ASN A 98 2.08 4.28 -20.10
C ASN A 98 1.55 3.32 -21.17
N LYS A 99 1.88 2.03 -21.09
CA LYS A 99 1.41 1.00 -22.02
C LYS A 99 -0.11 0.82 -21.94
N LEU A 100 -0.66 0.81 -20.73
CA LEU A 100 -2.11 0.74 -20.51
C LEU A 100 -2.84 1.98 -21.04
N VAL A 101 -2.33 3.18 -20.74
CA VAL A 101 -2.90 4.44 -21.26
C VAL A 101 -2.83 4.49 -22.79
N THR A 102 -1.72 4.07 -23.38
CA THR A 102 -1.56 4.02 -24.84
C THR A 102 -2.55 3.05 -25.47
N SER A 103 -2.76 1.88 -24.86
CA SER A 103 -3.78 0.91 -25.27
C SER A 103 -5.18 1.51 -25.23
N MET A 104 -5.56 2.16 -24.12
CA MET A 104 -6.87 2.80 -23.99
C MET A 104 -7.08 3.91 -25.03
N LEU A 105 -6.04 4.69 -25.32
CA LEU A 105 -6.10 5.79 -26.29
C LEU A 105 -6.23 5.24 -27.72
N ALA A 106 -5.51 4.17 -28.06
CA ALA A 106 -5.63 3.48 -29.34
C ALA A 106 -7.04 2.90 -29.53
N SER A 107 -7.59 2.24 -28.51
CA SER A 107 -8.96 1.68 -28.52
C SER A 107 -10.07 2.74 -28.50
N ARG A 108 -9.77 4.02 -28.28
CA ARG A 108 -10.75 5.11 -28.38
C ARG A 108 -10.86 5.66 -29.81
N LYS A 109 -9.76 5.68 -30.55
CA LYS A 109 -9.70 6.31 -31.88
C LYS A 109 -10.35 5.46 -32.95
N LEU A 110 -10.34 4.14 -32.76
CA LEU A 110 -11.11 3.19 -33.52
C LEU A 110 -12.10 2.54 -32.54
N GLN A 111 -13.32 2.19 -32.95
CA GLN A 111 -14.29 1.47 -32.10
C GLN A 111 -13.81 0.02 -31.84
N GLY A 112 -12.63 -0.17 -31.25
CA GLY A 112 -11.84 -1.41 -31.27
C GLY A 112 -10.53 -1.23 -32.05
N ARG A 113 -9.55 -2.14 -31.95
CA ARG A 113 -8.34 -2.08 -32.82
C ARG A 113 -8.68 -2.54 -34.25
N VAL A 114 -7.90 -2.11 -35.25
CA VAL A 114 -8.03 -2.63 -36.63
C VAL A 114 -7.73 -4.13 -36.60
N GLU A 115 -8.77 -4.95 -36.78
CA GLU A 115 -8.63 -6.41 -36.70
C GLU A 115 -8.03 -6.98 -37.97
N SER A 116 -8.49 -6.50 -39.12
CA SER A 116 -7.96 -6.85 -40.42
C SER A 116 -8.15 -5.70 -41.40
N GLU A 117 -7.23 -5.62 -42.35
CA GLU A 117 -7.38 -4.82 -43.56
C GLU A 117 -7.29 -5.78 -44.74
N SER A 118 -8.31 -5.78 -45.60
CA SER A 118 -8.28 -6.54 -46.84
C SER A 118 -8.42 -5.60 -48.02
N ILE A 119 -7.46 -5.62 -48.94
CA ILE A 119 -7.54 -4.97 -50.25
C ILE A 119 -7.33 -6.03 -51.32
N GLU A 120 -8.35 -6.23 -52.15
CA GLU A 120 -8.40 -7.18 -53.29
C GLU A 120 -7.90 -8.59 -52.95
N ASP A 121 -6.63 -8.91 -53.20
CA ASP A 121 -6.01 -10.23 -52.93
C ASP A 121 -5.11 -10.24 -51.67
N TYR A 122 -4.91 -9.10 -51.01
CA TYR A 122 -4.07 -8.97 -49.82
C TYR A 122 -4.92 -8.81 -48.57
N SER A 123 -4.89 -9.85 -47.74
CA SER A 123 -5.48 -9.84 -46.40
C SER A 123 -4.36 -9.75 -45.35
N TYR A 124 -4.39 -8.72 -44.51
CA TYR A 124 -3.48 -8.59 -43.37
C TYR A 124 -4.29 -8.50 -42.07
N THR A 125 -4.07 -9.46 -41.17
CA THR A 125 -4.65 -9.45 -39.83
C THR A 125 -3.72 -8.65 -38.91
N LEU A 126 -4.20 -7.51 -38.38
CA LEU A 126 -3.37 -6.53 -37.67
C LEU A 126 -3.49 -6.65 -36.14
N ALA A 127 -4.64 -7.07 -35.61
CA ALA A 127 -4.83 -7.25 -34.17
C ALA A 127 -6.06 -8.11 -33.86
N GLY A 128 -5.88 -9.33 -33.38
CA GLY A 128 -6.98 -10.12 -32.82
C GLY A 128 -7.24 -9.77 -31.35
N ALA A 129 -8.42 -10.13 -30.82
CA ALA A 129 -8.75 -10.05 -29.39
C ALA A 129 -7.69 -10.72 -28.49
N ASP A 130 -7.00 -11.75 -29.01
CA ASP A 130 -5.91 -12.44 -28.33
C ASP A 130 -4.68 -11.55 -28.08
N ASP A 131 -4.39 -10.59 -28.95
CA ASP A 131 -3.24 -9.69 -28.78
C ASP A 131 -3.52 -8.60 -27.75
N GLU A 132 -4.78 -8.20 -27.59
CA GLU A 132 -5.21 -7.33 -26.48
C GLU A 132 -5.08 -8.06 -25.14
N ALA A 133 -5.53 -9.33 -25.09
CA ALA A 133 -5.36 -10.18 -23.91
C ALA A 133 -3.87 -10.36 -23.53
N LYS A 134 -2.99 -10.60 -24.51
CA LYS A 134 -1.53 -10.70 -24.29
C LYS A 134 -0.90 -9.38 -23.81
N MET A 135 -1.36 -8.24 -24.32
CA MET A 135 -0.87 -6.93 -23.86
C MET A 135 -1.25 -6.66 -22.41
N LEU A 136 -2.51 -6.95 -22.03
CA LEU A 136 -2.98 -6.88 -20.66
C LEU A 136 -2.25 -7.87 -19.74
N ASP A 137 -1.96 -9.07 -20.23
CA ASP A 137 -1.22 -10.08 -19.47
C ASP A 137 0.25 -9.69 -19.26
N SER A 138 0.88 -9.07 -20.25
CA SER A 138 2.22 -8.46 -20.13
C SER A 138 2.25 -7.36 -19.06
N VAL A 139 1.23 -6.50 -19.00
CA VAL A 139 1.10 -5.48 -17.94
C VAL A 139 0.93 -6.15 -16.58
N LYS A 140 0.07 -7.16 -16.46
CA LYS A 140 -0.09 -7.93 -15.21
C LYS A 140 1.21 -8.59 -14.76
N GLY A 141 1.96 -9.20 -15.68
CA GLY A 141 3.25 -9.83 -15.40
C GLY A 141 4.28 -8.84 -14.88
N SER A 142 4.35 -7.63 -15.47
CA SER A 142 5.24 -6.56 -14.99
C SER A 142 4.88 -6.07 -13.58
N LEU A 143 3.58 -6.02 -13.25
CA LEU A 143 3.10 -5.57 -11.95
C LEU A 143 3.07 -6.68 -10.88
N ALA A 144 3.16 -7.95 -11.28
CA ALA A 144 3.06 -9.10 -10.36
C ALA A 144 4.11 -9.06 -9.25
N ARG A 145 5.31 -8.52 -9.53
CA ARG A 145 6.40 -8.37 -8.54
C ARG A 145 6.05 -7.40 -7.41
N TYR A 146 5.17 -6.43 -7.66
CA TYR A 146 4.77 -5.42 -6.70
C TYR A 146 3.52 -5.81 -5.90
N LYS A 147 2.83 -6.87 -6.31
CA LYS A 147 1.60 -7.33 -5.65
C LYS A 147 1.95 -8.05 -4.35
N LYS A 148 1.28 -7.67 -3.26
CA LYS A 148 1.27 -8.47 -2.03
C LYS A 148 0.42 -9.72 -2.25
N VAL A 149 1.05 -10.89 -2.20
CA VAL A 149 0.35 -12.17 -2.11
C VAL A 149 0.01 -12.39 -0.64
N VAL A 150 -1.27 -12.33 -0.31
CA VAL A 150 -1.77 -12.74 1.00
C VAL A 150 -2.22 -14.18 0.83
N ILE A 151 -1.49 -15.11 1.46
CA ILE A 151 -1.83 -16.55 1.53
C ILE A 151 -2.81 -16.74 2.67
#